data_AF-A0AAJ2D683-F1
#
_entry.id   AF-A0AAJ2D683-F1
#
_cell.length_a   1.000
_cell.length_b   1.000
_cell.length_c   1.000
_cell.angle_alpha   90.00
_cell.angle_beta   90.00
_cell.angle_gamma   90.00
#
_symmetry.space_group_name_H-M   'P 1'
#
loop_
_entity.id
_entity.type
_entity.pdbx_description
1 polymer ?
#
loop_
_entity_poly.entity_id
_entity_poly.type
_entity_poly.pdbx_seq_one_letter_code
_entity_poly.pdbx_strand_id
1 'polypeptide(L)'
;MKKLPLNVLYRLYKAEVGDTIDNTYVRLTGGWMTNDRRSVDNNGLLQIGPIYQFAFKDLSDGQYYQASQGATEVIVPDSNGYSVVRYKEPFSDPSNQPHTVYTCQYSAIRVSVAEYTEALQP
;
A
#
# COMPACT_ATOMS: atom_id res chain seq x y z
N MET A 1 3.42 -2.13 18.08
CA MET A 1 3.27 -0.85 17.31
C MET A 1 4.60 -0.12 17.33
N LYS A 2 4.94 0.60 16.25
CA LYS A 2 6.19 1.36 16.12
C LYS A 2 5.87 2.71 15.46
N LYS A 3 6.66 3.76 15.74
CA LYS A 3 6.57 5.05 15.04
C LYS A 3 7.70 5.11 14.04
N LEU A 4 7.39 5.45 12.79
CA LEU A 4 8.39 5.63 11.75
C LEU A 4 8.36 7.06 11.21
N PRO A 5 9.54 7.62 10.87
CA PRO A 5 9.63 8.87 10.12
C PRO A 5 8.87 8.77 8.79
N LEU A 6 8.24 9.88 8.37
CA LEU A 6 7.47 9.91 7.12
C LEU A 6 8.33 9.61 5.90
N ASN A 7 9.57 10.07 5.85
CA ASN A 7 10.47 9.82 4.73
C ASN A 7 10.77 8.32 4.56
N VAL A 8 10.84 7.55 5.65
CA VAL A 8 10.99 6.08 5.59
C VAL A 8 9.73 5.45 5.00
N LEU A 9 8.54 5.87 5.46
CA LEU A 9 7.27 5.36 4.94
C LEU A 9 7.04 5.72 3.47
N TYR A 10 7.41 6.94 3.06
CA TYR A 10 7.33 7.39 1.68
C TYR A 10 8.26 6.57 0.77
N ARG A 11 9.48 6.29 1.21
CA ARG A 11 10.42 5.43 0.46
C ARG A 11 9.90 3.99 0.36
N LEU A 12 9.36 3.43 1.45
CA LEU A 12 8.71 2.12 1.42
C LEU A 12 7.48 2.10 0.49
N TYR A 13 6.70 3.17 0.47
CA TYR A 13 5.57 3.30 -0.46
C TYR A 13 6.01 3.28 -1.92
N LYS A 14 7.12 3.94 -2.25
CA LYS A 14 7.70 3.97 -3.61
C LYS A 14 8.48 2.72 -4.01
N ALA A 15 8.88 1.90 -3.04
CA ALA A 15 9.71 0.72 -3.26
C ALA A 15 8.93 -0.45 -3.86
N GLU A 16 9.61 -1.27 -4.66
CA GLU A 16 9.07 -2.52 -5.18
C GLU A 16 9.08 -3.62 -4.10
N VAL A 17 8.26 -4.66 -4.27
CA VAL A 17 8.27 -5.80 -3.36
C VAL A 17 9.62 -6.51 -3.43
N GLY A 18 10.26 -6.71 -2.27
CA GLY A 18 11.61 -7.27 -2.14
C GLY A 18 12.69 -6.21 -1.94
N ASP A 19 12.41 -4.95 -2.25
CA ASP A 19 13.37 -3.86 -2.04
C ASP A 19 13.71 -3.69 -0.57
N THR A 20 14.99 -3.41 -0.32
CA THR A 20 15.50 -3.09 1.00
C THR A 20 15.80 -1.59 1.09
N ILE A 21 15.21 -0.92 2.08
CA ILE A 21 15.41 0.49 2.38
C ILE A 21 16.34 0.61 3.59
N ASP A 22 17.43 1.35 3.42
CA ASP A 22 18.43 1.68 4.44
C ASP A 22 18.98 0.45 5.18
N ASN A 23 19.09 -0.69 4.49
CA ASN A 23 19.48 -1.99 5.04
C ASN A 23 18.67 -2.43 6.28
N THR A 24 17.50 -1.83 6.50
CA THR A 24 16.70 -1.99 7.72
C THR A 24 15.31 -2.49 7.42
N TYR A 25 14.69 -2.05 6.32
CA TYR A 25 13.29 -2.37 6.04
C TYR A 25 13.16 -3.08 4.70
N VAL A 26 12.44 -4.20 4.66
CA VAL A 26 12.15 -4.94 3.42
C VAL A 26 10.69 -4.80 3.05
N ARG A 27 10.41 -4.33 1.85
CA ARG A 27 9.07 -4.17 1.31
C ARG A 27 8.45 -5.54 0.97
N LEU A 28 7.23 -5.84 1.46
CA LEU A 28 6.63 -7.18 1.29
C LEU A 28 5.39 -7.24 0.40
N THR A 29 4.46 -6.30 0.54
CA THR A 29 3.23 -6.23 -0.28
C THR A 29 2.54 -4.89 -0.11
N GLY A 30 1.90 -4.36 -1.14
CA GLY A 30 0.92 -3.29 -0.91
C GLY A 30 0.23 -2.86 -2.18
N GLY A 31 -0.74 -1.99 -2.00
CA GLY A 31 -1.60 -1.56 -3.07
C GLY A 31 -2.71 -0.66 -2.55
N TRP A 32 -3.46 -0.16 -3.52
CA TRP A 32 -4.69 0.57 -3.28
C TRP A 32 -5.82 -0.42 -3.00
N MET A 33 -6.61 -0.10 -1.99
CA MET A 33 -7.84 -0.78 -1.68
C MET A 33 -8.93 0.26 -1.44
N THR A 34 -10.17 -0.09 -1.75
CA THR A 34 -11.33 0.72 -1.40
C THR A 34 -12.09 0.05 -0.26
N ASN A 35 -12.84 0.83 0.50
CA ASN A 35 -13.83 0.28 1.40
C ASN A 35 -14.95 -0.44 0.59
N ASP A 36 -15.48 -1.55 1.11
CA ASP A 36 -16.69 -2.20 0.57
C ASP A 36 -17.94 -1.69 1.30
N ARG A 37 -18.08 -0.35 1.39
CA ARG A 37 -19.23 0.26 2.06
C ARG A 37 -20.40 0.33 1.07
N ARG A 38 -21.33 -0.61 1.21
CA ARG A 38 -22.51 -0.75 0.34
C ARG A 38 -23.73 0.08 0.75
N SER A 39 -23.63 0.82 1.86
CA SER A 39 -24.67 1.76 2.27
C SER A 39 -24.66 2.98 1.34
N VAL A 40 -25.82 3.36 0.81
CA VAL A 40 -26.01 4.58 0.04
C VAL A 40 -26.48 5.72 0.94
N ASP A 41 -26.04 6.94 0.62
CA ASP A 41 -26.58 8.15 1.25
C ASP A 41 -27.99 8.45 0.72
N ASN A 42 -28.70 9.40 1.35
CA ASN A 42 -30.08 9.76 0.97
C ASN A 42 -30.23 10.27 -0.48
N ASN A 43 -29.12 10.64 -1.13
CA ASN A 43 -29.06 11.04 -2.54
C ASN A 43 -28.81 9.84 -3.50
N GLY A 44 -28.75 8.61 -2.98
CA GLY A 44 -28.50 7.40 -3.76
C GLY A 44 -27.03 7.15 -4.11
N LEU A 45 -26.09 7.94 -3.59
CA LEU A 45 -24.66 7.81 -3.88
C LEU A 45 -23.95 6.88 -2.89
N LEU A 46 -22.92 6.19 -3.36
CA LEU A 46 -22.03 5.37 -2.53
C LEU A 46 -20.86 6.21 -2.01
N GLN A 47 -20.53 6.04 -0.73
CA GLN A 47 -19.36 6.65 -0.13
C GLN A 47 -18.15 5.70 -0.20
N ILE A 48 -17.35 5.83 -1.26
CA ILE A 48 -16.14 5.03 -1.47
C ILE A 48 -14.89 5.82 -1.09
N GLY A 49 -14.08 5.28 -0.18
CA GLY A 49 -12.82 5.87 0.27
C GLY A 49 -11.64 4.96 -0.07
N PRO A 50 -10.69 5.40 -0.93
CA PRO A 50 -9.48 4.65 -1.19
C PRO A 50 -8.47 4.79 -0.04
N ILE A 51 -7.78 3.70 0.25
CA ILE A 51 -6.72 3.59 1.25
C ILE A 51 -5.55 2.91 0.55
N TYR A 52 -4.34 3.45 0.72
CA TYR A 52 -3.15 2.70 0.37
C TYR A 52 -2.66 1.95 1.60
N GLN A 53 -2.38 0.66 1.46
CA GLN A 53 -1.88 -0.18 2.54
C GLN A 53 -0.69 -1.00 2.08
N PHE A 54 0.29 -1.17 2.97
CA PHE A 54 1.41 -2.04 2.73
C PHE A 54 1.98 -2.70 3.98
N ALA A 55 2.64 -3.85 3.80
CA ALA A 55 3.43 -4.51 4.82
C ALA A 55 4.93 -4.49 4.49
N PHE A 56 5.75 -4.52 5.53
CA PHE A 56 7.21 -4.57 5.46
C PHE A 56 7.78 -5.35 6.65
N LYS A 57 8.99 -5.88 6.49
CA LYS A 57 9.77 -6.47 7.58
C LYS A 57 10.79 -5.45 8.07
N ASP A 58 10.92 -5.31 9.39
CA ASP A 58 12.05 -4.61 10.00
C ASP A 58 13.12 -5.63 10.37
N LEU A 59 14.31 -5.45 9.83
CA LEU A 59 15.45 -6.36 10.02
C LEU A 59 16.13 -6.15 11.38
N SER A 60 15.93 -5.00 12.03
CA SER A 60 16.54 -4.69 13.32
C SER A 60 15.89 -5.46 14.48
N ASP A 61 14.58 -5.70 14.41
CA ASP A 61 13.82 -6.45 15.41
C ASP A 61 13.24 -7.77 14.87
N GLY A 62 13.35 -8.01 13.56
CA GLY A 62 12.86 -9.20 12.88
C GLY A 62 11.34 -9.24 12.68
N GLN A 63 10.61 -8.20 13.09
CA GLN A 63 9.15 -8.17 13.11
C GLN A 63 8.56 -7.69 11.78
N TYR A 64 7.28 -8.02 11.60
CA TYR A 64 6.48 -7.57 10.46
C TYR A 64 5.56 -6.44 10.89
N TYR A 65 5.48 -5.41 10.05
CA TYR A 65 4.68 -4.24 10.28
C TYR A 65 3.82 -3.90 9.07
N GLN A 66 2.71 -3.21 9.33
CA GLN A 66 1.79 -2.69 8.34
C GLN A 66 1.61 -1.19 8.54
N ALA A 67 1.56 -0.47 7.42
CA ALA A 67 1.22 0.94 7.34
C ALA A 67 0.04 1.13 6.38
N SER A 68 -0.82 2.10 6.67
CA SER A 68 -1.91 2.49 5.80
C SER A 68 -2.18 3.98 5.89
N GLN A 69 -2.60 4.58 4.79
CA GLN A 69 -3.06 5.97 4.76
C GLN A 69 -4.27 6.10 3.85
N GLY A 70 -5.34 6.68 4.39
CA GLY A 70 -6.51 7.07 3.61
C GLY A 70 -6.14 8.16 2.62
N ALA A 71 -6.63 8.05 1.40
CA ALA A 71 -6.40 9.05 0.38
C ALA A 71 -7.13 10.34 0.74
N THR A 72 -6.50 11.49 0.51
CA THR A 72 -7.17 12.78 0.60
C THR A 72 -7.59 13.21 -0.80
N GLU A 73 -8.89 13.33 -1.00
CA GLU A 73 -9.46 13.76 -2.28
C GLU A 73 -9.23 15.26 -2.54
N VAL A 74 -9.08 15.61 -3.82
CA VAL A 74 -9.03 16.97 -4.32
C VAL A 74 -9.82 17.00 -5.62
N ILE A 75 -10.80 17.90 -5.72
CA ILE A 75 -11.57 18.11 -6.94
C ILE A 75 -10.85 19.18 -7.77
N VAL A 76 -10.44 18.81 -8.97
CA VAL A 76 -9.72 19.69 -9.91
C VAL A 76 -10.30 19.56 -11.32
N PRO A 77 -10.21 20.58 -12.19
CA PRO A 77 -10.59 20.44 -13.59
C PRO A 77 -9.62 19.51 -14.33
N ASP A 78 -10.14 18.69 -15.25
CA ASP A 78 -9.35 17.96 -16.24
C ASP A 78 -8.99 18.83 -17.45
N SER A 79 -8.33 18.25 -18.46
CA SER A 79 -7.92 18.96 -19.68
C SER A 79 -9.10 19.51 -20.50
N ASN A 80 -10.31 19.01 -20.26
CA ASN A 80 -11.54 19.41 -20.94
C ASN A 80 -12.39 20.35 -20.07
N GLY A 81 -11.93 20.72 -18.87
CA GLY A 81 -12.65 21.56 -17.92
C GLY A 81 -13.70 20.84 -17.07
N TYR A 82 -13.77 19.51 -17.13
CA TYR A 82 -14.67 18.73 -16.26
C TYR A 82 -14.05 18.55 -14.88
N SER A 83 -14.87 18.69 -13.83
CA SER A 83 -14.45 18.38 -12.46
C SER A 83 -14.15 16.89 -12.32
N VAL A 84 -12.91 16.55 -11.97
CA VAL A 84 -12.47 15.19 -11.68
C VAL A 84 -11.92 15.07 -10.27
N VAL A 85 -12.15 13.92 -9.65
CA VAL A 85 -11.58 13.59 -8.34
C VAL A 85 -10.14 13.09 -8.55
N ARG A 86 -9.20 13.73 -7.86
CA ARG A 86 -7.80 13.30 -7.73
C ARG A 86 -7.50 13.03 -6.26
N TYR A 87 -6.39 12.34 -6.00
CA TYR A 87 -5.98 12.02 -4.63
C TYR A 87 -4.56 12.50 -4.37
N LYS A 88 -4.33 13.04 -3.18
CA LYS A 88 -2.97 13.32 -2.70
C LYS A 88 -2.20 12.01 -2.57
N GLU A 89 -0.92 12.07 -2.91
CA GLU A 89 -0.04 10.92 -2.80
C GLU A 89 0.13 10.46 -1.33
N PRO A 90 0.04 9.15 -1.03
CA PRO A 90 0.29 8.62 0.30
C PRO A 90 1.68 8.99 0.83
N PHE A 91 1.75 9.22 2.14
CA PHE A 91 2.96 9.49 2.91
C PHE A 91 3.78 10.69 2.39
N SER A 92 3.16 11.60 1.63
CA SER A 92 3.82 12.79 1.06
C SER A 92 3.64 14.06 1.90
N ASP A 93 2.63 14.11 2.77
CA ASP A 93 2.27 15.30 3.55
C ASP A 93 2.90 15.27 4.97
N PRO A 94 3.80 16.22 5.30
CA PRO A 94 4.50 16.25 6.59
C PRO A 94 3.60 16.59 7.78
N SER A 95 2.36 17.08 7.56
CA SER A 95 1.42 17.38 8.65
C SER A 95 0.97 16.14 9.44
N ASN A 96 1.20 14.92 8.90
CA ASN A 96 0.81 13.66 9.52
C ASN A 96 1.97 12.94 10.27
N GLN A 97 2.96 13.69 10.78
CA GLN A 97 4.11 13.12 11.48
C GLN A 97 3.97 13.05 13.01
N PRO A 98 4.50 12.00 13.68
CA PRO A 98 5.01 10.73 13.14
C PRO A 98 3.88 9.72 12.87
N HIS A 99 4.05 8.89 11.83
CA HIS A 99 3.05 7.87 11.49
C HIS A 99 3.27 6.59 12.30
N THR A 100 2.17 6.08 12.87
CA THR A 100 2.17 4.81 13.60
C THR A 100 2.01 3.64 12.63
N VAL A 101 2.85 2.63 12.79
CA VAL A 101 2.75 1.33 12.12
C VAL A 101 2.39 0.25 13.13
N TYR A 102 1.64 -0.74 12.67
CA TYR A 102 1.10 -1.81 13.51
C TYR A 102 1.79 -3.13 13.19
N THR A 103 2.10 -3.91 14.21
CA THR A 103 2.63 -5.27 14.03
C THR A 103 1.59 -6.12 13.32
N CYS A 104 2.01 -6.97 12.39
CA CYS A 104 1.13 -7.90 11.69
C CYS A 104 1.77 -9.29 11.61
N GLN A 105 0.98 -10.28 11.20
CA GLN A 105 1.51 -11.57 10.76
C GLN A 105 1.61 -11.54 9.23
N TYR A 106 2.71 -12.06 8.69
CA TYR A 106 2.93 -12.17 7.26
C TYR A 106 3.30 -13.60 6.90
N SER A 107 2.62 -14.16 5.91
CA SER A 107 2.94 -15.47 5.34
C SER A 107 2.96 -15.35 3.81
N ALA A 108 3.94 -15.98 3.19
CA ALA A 108 4.04 -16.10 1.74
C ALA A 108 4.12 -17.58 1.40
N ILE A 109 3.26 -18.03 0.50
CA ILE A 109 3.29 -19.39 -0.04
C ILE A 109 3.97 -19.30 -1.39
N ARG A 110 5.10 -20.00 -1.56
CA ARG A 110 5.68 -20.19 -2.90
C ARG A 110 4.80 -21.18 -3.66
N VAL A 111 4.19 -20.73 -4.74
CA VAL A 111 3.51 -21.62 -5.70
C VAL A 111 4.54 -21.92 -6.79
N SER A 112 5.09 -23.14 -6.81
CA SER A 112 5.99 -23.58 -7.88
C SER A 112 5.21 -23.78 -9.18
N VAL A 113 5.63 -23.09 -10.24
CA VAL A 113 5.16 -23.30 -11.62
C VAL A 113 5.76 -24.63 -12.12
N ALA A 114 4.93 -25.49 -12.72
CA ALA A 114 5.31 -26.82 -13.16
C ALA A 114 6.51 -26.82 -14.13
N GLU A 115 7.51 -27.65 -13.86
CA GLU A 115 8.56 -27.99 -14.82
C GLU A 115 7.99 -28.94 -15.87
N TYR A 116 7.85 -28.46 -17.11
CA TYR A 116 7.55 -29.33 -18.24
C TYR A 116 8.86 -29.96 -18.73
N THR A 117 9.06 -31.24 -18.42
CA THR A 117 10.07 -32.06 -19.12
C THR A 117 9.43 -32.55 -20.41
N GLU A 118 9.84 -31.99 -21.55
CA GLU A 118 9.58 -32.62 -22.86
C GLU A 118 10.33 -33.96 -22.88
N ALA A 119 9.60 -35.05 -22.71
CA ALA A 119 10.11 -36.37 -23.06
C ALA A 119 10.17 -36.45 -24.59
N LEU A 120 11.38 -36.45 -25.15
CA LEU A 120 11.61 -36.87 -26.53
C LEU A 120 11.03 -38.29 -26.71
N GLN A 121 10.01 -38.42 -27.55
CA GLN A 121 9.52 -39.74 -27.96
C GLN A 121 10.57 -40.45 -28.85
N PRO A 122 10.67 -41.79 -28.75
CA PRO A 122 11.69 -42.59 -29.43
C PRO A 122 11.55 -42.59 -30.97
#